data_AF-A0AAF0I0L2-F1
#
_entry.id   AF-A0AAF0I0L2-F1
#
_cell.length_a   1.000
_cell.length_b   1.000
_cell.length_c   1.000
_cell.angle_alpha   90.00
_cell.angle_beta   90.00
_cell.angle_gamma   90.00
#
_symmetry.space_group_name_H-M   'P 1'
#
loop_
_entity.id
_entity.type
_entity.pdbx_description
1 polymer ?
#
loop_
_entity_poly.entity_id
_entity_poly.type
_entity_poly.pdbx_seq_one_letter_code
_entity_poly.pdbx_strand_id
1 'polypeptide(L)'
;MTEMTLCQRVEIAIRQAATDTDKAWAAISVMQSHRETVSFQQRVHPWMLECFDAAIAADMLERADRFVEEALELAQTMPEFSADRAHALVDYVFARPVGERRQEVGGVMVTLAALCLAAGEDMHDAGETELARINLPHIVEKIRAKQAAKPTGSALPIAECPSSPDGRHQVDTSMESGPNNCFHCEASMPRRAR
;
A
#
# COMPACT_ATOMS: atom_id res chain seq x y z
N MET A 1 -24.70 -20.33 -32.28
CA MET A 1 -23.23 -20.55 -32.27
C MET A 1 -22.72 -19.92 -31.00
N THR A 2 -22.29 -20.72 -30.03
CA THR A 2 -21.90 -20.23 -28.69
C THR A 2 -20.49 -19.65 -28.78
N GLU A 3 -20.33 -18.35 -28.48
CA GLU A 3 -19.02 -17.71 -28.43
C GLU A 3 -18.18 -18.29 -27.28
N MET A 4 -16.95 -18.69 -27.59
CA MET A 4 -16.01 -19.21 -26.61
C MET A 4 -15.41 -18.07 -25.78
N THR A 5 -15.32 -18.27 -24.47
CA THR A 5 -14.69 -17.33 -23.54
C THR A 5 -13.18 -17.27 -23.76
N LEU A 6 -12.55 -16.14 -23.38
CA LEU A 6 -11.10 -15.95 -23.48
C LEU A 6 -10.30 -17.06 -22.78
N CYS A 7 -10.80 -17.53 -21.62
CA CYS A 7 -10.19 -18.62 -20.86
C CYS A 7 -10.19 -19.94 -21.66
N GLN A 8 -11.32 -20.28 -22.30
CA GLN A 8 -11.44 -21.48 -23.12
C GLN A 8 -10.56 -21.43 -24.38
N ARG A 9 -10.36 -20.24 -24.95
CA ARG A 9 -9.46 -20.04 -26.10
C ARG A 9 -8.01 -20.24 -25.70
N VAL A 10 -7.63 -19.79 -24.50
CA VAL A 10 -6.27 -19.94 -23.96
C VAL A 10 -5.97 -21.40 -23.63
N GLU A 11 -6.89 -22.15 -23.00
CA GLU A 11 -6.69 -23.57 -22.72
C GLU A 11 -6.52 -24.43 -23.99
N ILE A 12 -7.29 -24.15 -25.05
CA ILE A 12 -7.17 -24.87 -26.32
C ILE A 12 -5.82 -24.54 -27.00
N ALA A 13 -5.40 -23.28 -26.99
CA ALA A 13 -4.11 -22.88 -27.54
C ALA A 13 -2.93 -23.54 -26.80
N ILE A 14 -3.01 -23.67 -25.46
CA ILE A 14 -2.00 -24.36 -24.65
C ILE A 14 -1.95 -25.85 -25.00
N ARG A 15 -3.10 -26.52 -25.12
CA ARG A 15 -3.16 -27.94 -25.50
C ARG A 15 -2.66 -28.20 -26.93
N GLN A 16 -2.85 -27.25 -27.84
CA GLN A 16 -2.38 -27.33 -29.22
C GLN A 16 -0.89 -26.97 -29.38
N ALA A 17 -0.32 -26.18 -28.46
CA ALA A 17 1.10 -25.81 -28.46
C ALA A 17 2.01 -26.89 -27.83
N ALA A 18 1.45 -27.85 -27.08
CA ALA A 18 2.20 -28.91 -26.39
C ALA A 18 2.94 -29.89 -27.33
N THR A 19 2.74 -29.81 -28.65
CA THR A 19 3.45 -30.64 -29.65
C THR A 19 4.42 -29.86 -30.53
N ASP A 20 4.60 -28.55 -30.29
CA ASP A 20 5.36 -27.66 -31.18
C ASP A 20 6.14 -26.62 -30.35
N THR A 21 7.40 -26.94 -30.06
CA THR A 21 8.27 -26.19 -29.14
C THR A 21 8.47 -24.73 -29.54
N ASP A 22 8.39 -24.40 -30.83
CA ASP A 22 8.54 -23.04 -31.34
C ASP A 22 7.29 -22.19 -31.04
N LYS A 23 6.10 -22.78 -31.06
CA LYS A 23 4.86 -22.10 -30.65
C LYS A 23 4.76 -21.95 -29.15
N ALA A 24 5.28 -22.91 -28.39
CA ALA A 24 5.40 -22.79 -26.95
C ALA A 24 6.33 -21.63 -26.55
N TRP A 25 7.50 -21.50 -27.21
CA TRP A 25 8.40 -20.36 -27.01
C TRP A 25 7.78 -19.03 -27.44
N ALA A 26 7.09 -18.98 -28.57
CA ALA A 26 6.40 -17.77 -29.01
C ALA A 26 5.29 -17.34 -28.04
N ALA A 27 4.52 -18.29 -27.50
CA ALA A 27 3.50 -18.01 -26.48
C ALA A 27 4.12 -17.54 -25.16
N ILE A 28 5.22 -18.16 -24.71
CA ILE A 28 5.98 -17.74 -23.53
C ILE A 28 6.55 -16.33 -23.72
N SER A 29 7.14 -16.02 -24.88
CA SER A 29 7.67 -14.69 -25.19
C SER A 29 6.58 -13.62 -25.27
N VAL A 30 5.39 -13.92 -25.80
CA VAL A 30 4.27 -12.97 -25.80
C VAL A 30 3.74 -12.75 -24.38
N MET A 31 3.66 -13.79 -23.54
CA MET A 31 3.28 -13.66 -22.14
C MET A 31 4.31 -12.90 -21.30
N GLN A 32 5.60 -13.09 -21.56
CA GLN A 32 6.70 -12.33 -20.95
C GLN A 32 6.67 -10.86 -21.39
N SER A 33 6.51 -10.61 -22.70
CA SER A 33 6.36 -9.28 -23.27
C SER A 33 5.14 -8.54 -22.73
N HIS A 34 4.02 -9.21 -22.46
CA HIS A 34 2.84 -8.54 -21.91
C HIS A 34 3.00 -8.15 -20.44
N ARG A 35 3.73 -8.95 -19.63
CA ARG A 35 4.14 -8.54 -18.27
C ARG A 35 5.05 -7.32 -18.26
N GLU A 36 5.86 -7.13 -19.31
CA GLU A 36 6.74 -5.96 -19.45
C GLU A 36 6.00 -4.66 -19.82
N THR A 37 4.77 -4.74 -20.36
CA THR A 37 4.03 -3.54 -20.81
C THR A 37 3.30 -2.76 -19.70
N VAL A 38 3.04 -3.38 -18.54
CA VAL A 38 2.29 -2.76 -17.44
C VAL A 38 3.14 -2.78 -16.17
N SER A 39 3.48 -1.60 -15.65
CA SER A 39 4.30 -1.47 -14.44
C SER A 39 3.69 -2.20 -13.25
N PHE A 40 4.53 -2.60 -12.30
CA PHE A 40 4.09 -3.19 -11.03
C PHE A 40 2.99 -2.34 -10.36
N GLN A 41 3.21 -1.03 -10.26
CA GLN A 41 2.25 -0.08 -9.68
C GLN A 41 0.88 -0.12 -10.39
N GLN A 42 0.86 -0.18 -11.72
CA GLN A 42 -0.39 -0.29 -12.49
C GLN A 42 -1.09 -1.63 -12.28
N ARG A 43 -0.36 -2.72 -11.99
CA ARG A 43 -0.95 -4.04 -11.69
C ARG A 43 -1.50 -4.16 -10.26
N VAL A 44 -1.04 -3.34 -9.33
CA VAL A 44 -1.60 -3.26 -7.97
C VAL A 44 -3.01 -2.65 -7.97
N HIS A 45 -3.29 -1.71 -8.88
CA HIS A 45 -4.55 -0.95 -8.89
C HIS A 45 -5.81 -1.81 -9.10
N PRO A 46 -5.87 -2.77 -10.04
CA PRO A 46 -7.01 -3.69 -10.15
C PRO A 46 -7.28 -4.48 -8.86
N TRP A 47 -6.24 -5.00 -8.22
CA TRP A 47 -6.37 -5.73 -6.95
C TRP A 47 -6.93 -4.82 -5.84
N MET A 48 -6.49 -3.56 -5.79
CA MET A 48 -7.02 -2.56 -4.87
C MET A 48 -8.54 -2.37 -5.04
N LEU A 49 -9.01 -2.21 -6.28
CA LEU A 49 -10.45 -2.07 -6.57
C LEU A 49 -11.25 -3.36 -6.39
N GLU A 50 -10.58 -4.51 -6.51
CA GLU A 50 -11.20 -5.79 -6.24
C GLU A 50 -11.41 -6.01 -4.73
N CYS A 51 -10.41 -5.70 -3.91
CA CYS A 51 -10.46 -5.92 -2.46
C CYS A 51 -11.19 -4.80 -1.71
N PHE A 52 -11.14 -3.57 -2.24
CA PHE A 52 -11.62 -2.36 -1.60
C PHE A 52 -12.50 -1.59 -2.57
N ASP A 53 -13.55 -0.93 -2.09
CA ASP A 53 -14.29 -0.01 -2.95
C ASP A 53 -13.42 1.20 -3.38
N ALA A 54 -13.90 1.97 -4.35
CA ALA A 54 -13.15 3.11 -4.88
C ALA A 54 -12.85 4.19 -3.83
N ALA A 55 -13.68 4.32 -2.79
CA ALA A 55 -13.47 5.31 -1.74
C ALA A 55 -12.32 4.89 -0.81
N ILE A 56 -12.34 3.63 -0.35
CA ILE A 56 -11.28 3.06 0.49
C ILE A 56 -9.97 2.97 -0.30
N ALA A 57 -10.03 2.57 -1.57
CA ALA A 57 -8.84 2.49 -2.42
C ALA A 57 -8.14 3.85 -2.62
N ALA A 58 -8.91 4.94 -2.58
CA ALA A 58 -8.43 6.32 -2.73
C ALA A 58 -8.15 7.04 -1.40
N ASP A 59 -8.41 6.41 -0.23
CA ASP A 59 -8.16 7.03 1.07
C ASP A 59 -6.65 7.14 1.36
N MET A 60 -6.11 8.35 1.23
CA MET A 60 -4.69 8.62 1.42
C MET A 60 -4.20 8.31 2.84
N LEU A 61 -5.03 8.49 3.87
CA LEU A 61 -4.63 8.22 5.25
C LEU A 61 -4.56 6.71 5.48
N GLU A 62 -5.56 5.95 5.03
CA GLU A 62 -5.53 4.49 5.15
C GLU A 62 -4.37 3.88 4.33
N ARG A 63 -4.06 4.44 3.15
CA ARG A 63 -2.90 3.99 2.36
C ARG A 63 -1.57 4.33 3.05
N ALA A 64 -1.48 5.49 3.71
CA ALA A 64 -0.29 5.86 4.48
C ALA A 64 -0.11 4.94 5.70
N ASP A 65 -1.17 4.66 6.45
CA ASP A 65 -1.13 3.74 7.60
C ASP A 65 -0.71 2.34 7.17
N ARG A 66 -1.31 1.81 6.10
CA ARG A 66 -0.92 0.50 5.55
C ARG A 66 0.52 0.47 5.07
N PHE A 67 1.03 1.53 4.45
CA PHE A 67 2.44 1.61 4.08
C PHE A 67 3.36 1.60 5.31
N VAL A 68 3.03 2.35 6.36
CA VAL A 68 3.82 2.39 7.61
C VAL A 68 3.80 1.03 8.31
N GLU A 69 2.65 0.34 8.36
CA GLU A 69 2.55 -1.02 8.90
C GLU A 69 3.53 -1.98 8.20
N GLU A 70 3.50 -2.06 6.87
CA GLU A 70 4.39 -2.94 6.11
C GLU A 70 5.87 -2.54 6.25
N ALA A 71 6.17 -1.24 6.29
CA ALA A 71 7.53 -0.76 6.50
C ALA A 71 8.07 -1.13 7.89
N LEU A 72 7.22 -1.08 8.92
CA LEU A 72 7.56 -1.52 10.27
C LEU A 72 7.70 -3.03 10.38
N GLU A 73 6.84 -3.81 9.72
CA GLU A 73 6.94 -5.27 9.65
C GLU A 73 8.25 -5.69 8.98
N LEU A 74 8.62 -5.06 7.86
CA LEU A 74 9.92 -5.30 7.22
C LEU A 74 11.08 -4.90 8.15
N ALA A 75 11.02 -3.72 8.78
CA ALA A 75 12.07 -3.27 9.67
C ALA A 75 12.24 -4.20 10.88
N GLN A 76 11.15 -4.76 11.42
CA GLN A 76 11.17 -5.73 12.53
C GLN A 76 11.94 -7.02 12.20
N THR A 77 12.08 -7.38 10.92
CA THR A 77 12.90 -8.54 10.52
C THR A 77 14.41 -8.30 10.69
N MET A 78 14.83 -7.05 10.91
CA MET A 78 16.24 -6.70 11.08
C MET A 78 16.71 -7.00 12.52
N PRO A 79 17.87 -7.67 12.72
CA PRO A 79 18.29 -8.19 14.03
C PRO A 79 18.34 -7.20 15.20
N GLU A 80 18.54 -5.90 14.95
CA GLU A 80 18.70 -4.86 15.98
C GLU A 80 17.61 -3.77 15.93
N PHE A 81 16.60 -3.92 15.07
CA PHE A 81 15.57 -2.90 14.94
C PHE A 81 14.47 -3.11 15.99
N SER A 82 14.33 -2.14 16.90
CA SER A 82 13.37 -2.18 18.01
C SER A 82 12.24 -1.16 17.82
N ALA A 83 11.16 -1.34 18.58
CA ALA A 83 10.08 -0.36 18.67
C ALA A 83 10.60 1.02 19.14
N ASP A 84 11.49 1.05 20.14
CA ASP A 84 12.10 2.31 20.62
C ASP A 84 12.87 3.03 19.50
N ARG A 85 13.58 2.28 18.65
CA ARG A 85 14.28 2.84 17.49
C ARG A 85 13.30 3.38 16.46
N ALA A 86 12.17 2.70 16.24
CA ALA A 86 11.11 3.19 15.36
C ALA A 86 10.51 4.50 15.90
N HIS A 87 10.20 4.57 17.20
CA HIS A 87 9.68 5.79 17.83
C HIS A 87 10.67 6.96 17.77
N ALA A 88 11.96 6.70 18.01
CA ALA A 88 12.99 7.72 17.85
C ALA A 88 13.08 8.26 16.40
N LEU A 89 12.88 7.40 15.40
CA LEU A 89 12.81 7.82 14.00
C LEU A 89 11.55 8.65 13.70
N VAL A 90 10.41 8.32 14.31
CA VAL A 90 9.20 9.15 14.22
C VAL A 90 9.51 10.56 14.72
N ASP A 91 10.05 10.70 15.94
CA ASP A 91 10.40 12.01 16.49
C ASP A 91 11.40 12.76 15.60
N TYR A 92 12.42 12.07 15.11
CA TYR A 92 13.44 12.64 14.22
C TYR A 92 12.88 13.13 12.87
N VAL A 93 11.94 12.40 12.26
CA VAL A 93 11.31 12.79 10.98
C VAL A 93 10.34 13.94 11.19
N PHE A 94 9.48 13.86 12.20
CA PHE A 94 8.42 14.84 12.44
C PHE A 94 8.92 16.16 13.05
N ALA A 95 10.16 16.21 13.56
CA ALA A 95 10.82 17.46 13.96
C ALA A 95 11.32 18.32 12.78
N ARG A 96 11.16 17.85 11.52
CA ARG A 96 11.62 18.56 10.31
C ARG A 96 10.43 19.13 9.52
N PRO A 97 10.64 20.17 8.69
CA PRO A 97 9.61 20.62 7.75
C PRO A 97 9.14 19.49 6.84
N VAL A 98 7.86 19.51 6.49
CA VAL A 98 7.27 18.52 5.57
C VAL A 98 7.98 18.60 4.22
N GLY A 99 8.44 17.44 3.72
CA GLY A 99 9.10 17.32 2.43
C GLY A 99 8.14 17.36 1.23
N GLU A 100 8.71 17.45 0.02
CA GLU A 100 7.94 17.41 -1.23
C GLU A 100 7.58 15.95 -1.56
N ARG A 101 6.30 15.68 -1.84
CA ARG A 101 5.77 14.32 -1.95
C ARG A 101 6.51 13.45 -2.96
N ARG A 102 6.80 13.97 -4.16
CA ARG A 102 7.48 13.20 -5.22
C ARG A 102 8.92 12.87 -4.82
N GLN A 103 9.62 13.79 -4.16
CA GLN A 103 10.94 13.55 -3.59
C GLN A 103 10.89 12.46 -2.52
N GLU A 104 9.94 12.51 -1.58
CA GLU A 104 9.83 11.50 -0.52
C GLU A 104 9.49 10.11 -1.06
N VAL A 105 8.64 10.02 -2.11
CA VAL A 105 8.40 8.76 -2.82
C VAL A 105 9.71 8.20 -3.39
N GLY A 106 10.54 9.03 -4.03
CA GLY A 106 11.84 8.63 -4.53
C GLY A 106 12.80 8.19 -3.42
N GLY A 107 12.81 8.92 -2.30
CA GLY A 107 13.61 8.58 -1.12
C GLY A 107 13.27 7.20 -0.57
N VAL A 108 11.96 6.92 -0.36
CA VAL A 108 11.47 5.61 0.08
C VAL A 108 11.92 4.49 -0.86
N MET A 109 11.75 4.67 -2.18
CA MET A 109 12.15 3.64 -3.16
C MET A 109 13.65 3.32 -3.07
N VAL A 110 14.51 4.35 -2.99
CA VAL A 110 15.97 4.16 -2.88
C VAL A 110 16.34 3.47 -1.57
N THR A 111 15.74 3.87 -0.45
CA THR A 111 16.04 3.27 0.85
C THR A 111 15.55 1.83 0.97
N LEU A 112 14.39 1.49 0.38
CA LEU A 112 13.90 0.12 0.32
C LEU A 112 14.85 -0.77 -0.48
N ALA A 113 15.27 -0.31 -1.66
CA ALA A 113 16.24 -1.04 -2.48
C ALA A 113 17.57 -1.26 -1.73
N ALA A 114 18.08 -0.23 -1.06
CA ALA A 114 19.31 -0.34 -0.26
C ALA A 114 19.16 -1.32 0.92
N LEU A 115 18.00 -1.33 1.59
CA LEU A 115 17.71 -2.27 2.67
C LEU A 115 17.65 -3.71 2.15
N CYS A 116 16.94 -3.96 1.05
CA CYS A 116 16.86 -5.28 0.43
C CYS A 116 18.26 -5.78 0.00
N LEU A 117 19.09 -4.93 -0.60
CA LEU A 117 20.48 -5.28 -0.93
C LEU A 117 21.29 -5.67 0.31
N ALA A 118 21.14 -4.94 1.42
CA ALA A 118 21.82 -5.25 2.68
C ALA A 118 21.29 -6.55 3.33
N ALA A 119 20.00 -6.85 3.17
CA ALA A 119 19.35 -8.06 3.67
C ALA A 119 19.56 -9.29 2.76
N GLY A 120 20.08 -9.09 1.53
CA GLY A 120 20.24 -10.17 0.55
C GLY A 120 18.93 -10.55 -0.16
N GLU A 121 17.97 -9.63 -0.24
CA GLU A 121 16.65 -9.83 -0.83
C GLU A 121 16.51 -9.15 -2.20
N ASP A 122 15.79 -9.79 -3.12
CA ASP A 122 15.36 -9.16 -4.38
C ASP A 122 13.98 -8.51 -4.20
N MET A 123 13.96 -7.17 -4.13
CA MET A 123 12.72 -6.43 -3.90
C MET A 123 11.66 -6.62 -5.01
N HIS A 124 12.09 -6.90 -6.24
CA HIS A 124 11.17 -7.09 -7.36
C HIS A 124 10.56 -8.48 -7.31
N ASP A 125 11.36 -9.52 -7.10
CA ASP A 125 10.86 -10.90 -6.96
C ASP A 125 9.92 -11.05 -5.74
N ALA A 126 10.29 -10.44 -4.61
CA ALA A 126 9.42 -10.40 -3.42
C ALA A 126 8.08 -9.71 -3.72
N GLY A 127 8.12 -8.57 -4.43
CA GLY A 127 6.92 -7.85 -4.85
C GLY A 127 6.02 -8.66 -5.79
N GLU A 128 6.59 -9.34 -6.79
CA GLU A 128 5.83 -10.20 -7.72
C GLU A 128 5.22 -11.41 -7.00
N THR A 129 5.98 -12.04 -6.11
CA THR A 129 5.51 -13.18 -5.30
C THR A 129 4.33 -12.76 -4.43
N GLU A 130 4.43 -11.61 -3.77
CA GLU A 130 3.35 -11.10 -2.92
C GLU A 130 2.13 -10.70 -3.75
N LEU A 131 2.32 -10.00 -4.87
CA LEU A 131 1.21 -9.63 -5.77
C LEU A 131 0.49 -10.88 -6.29
N ALA A 132 1.21 -11.95 -6.64
CA ALA A 132 0.59 -13.21 -7.03
C ALA A 132 -0.20 -13.84 -5.88
N ARG A 133 0.34 -13.81 -4.65
CA ARG A 133 -0.30 -14.37 -3.46
C ARG A 133 -1.59 -13.64 -3.07
N ILE A 134 -1.59 -12.31 -3.06
CA ILE A 134 -2.77 -11.51 -2.65
C ILE A 134 -3.91 -11.55 -3.66
N ASN A 135 -3.63 -11.93 -4.91
CA ASN A 135 -4.63 -12.19 -5.94
C ASN A 135 -5.24 -13.60 -5.87
N LEU A 136 -4.78 -14.49 -4.98
CA LEU A 136 -5.42 -15.80 -4.81
C LEU A 136 -6.85 -15.60 -4.27
N PRO A 137 -7.87 -16.30 -4.82
CA PRO A 137 -9.27 -16.04 -4.47
C PRO A 137 -9.56 -16.08 -2.96
N HIS A 138 -9.04 -17.10 -2.27
CA HIS A 138 -9.24 -17.25 -0.82
C HIS A 138 -8.51 -16.17 0.01
N ILE A 139 -7.45 -15.55 -0.53
CA ILE A 139 -6.77 -14.42 0.13
C ILE A 139 -7.57 -13.13 -0.08
N VAL A 140 -8.09 -12.89 -1.29
CA VAL A 140 -9.01 -11.77 -1.58
C VAL A 140 -10.23 -11.82 -0.67
N GLU A 141 -10.87 -12.99 -0.52
CA GLU A 141 -12.01 -13.19 0.38
C GLU A 141 -11.65 -12.87 1.83
N LYS A 142 -10.48 -13.33 2.30
CA LYS A 142 -9.97 -13.05 3.65
C LYS A 142 -9.71 -11.55 3.86
N ILE A 143 -9.17 -10.85 2.86
CA ILE A 143 -8.92 -9.41 2.93
C ILE A 143 -10.24 -8.65 3.01
N ARG A 144 -11.23 -8.98 2.16
CA ARG A 144 -12.56 -8.37 2.19
C ARG A 144 -13.26 -8.58 3.52
N ALA A 145 -13.22 -9.80 4.06
CA ALA A 145 -13.80 -10.12 5.37
C ALA A 145 -13.15 -9.31 6.50
N LYS A 146 -11.82 -9.17 6.48
CA LYS A 146 -11.10 -8.32 7.43
C LYS A 146 -11.49 -6.85 7.31
N GLN A 147 -11.60 -6.34 6.09
CA GLN A 147 -11.97 -4.94 5.86
C GLN A 147 -13.40 -4.66 6.35
N ALA A 148 -14.35 -5.55 6.05
CA ALA A 148 -15.74 -5.41 6.49
C ALA A 148 -15.91 -5.44 8.02
N ALA A 149 -14.95 -6.02 8.74
CA ALA A 149 -14.94 -6.10 10.19
C ALA A 149 -14.26 -4.90 10.88
N LYS A 150 -13.62 -3.99 10.15
CA LYS A 150 -12.98 -2.81 10.74
C LYS A 150 -14.03 -1.81 11.23
N PRO A 151 -13.87 -1.24 12.44
CA PRO A 151 -14.56 0.01 12.78
C PRO A 151 -14.16 1.07 11.75
N THR A 152 -15.08 1.96 11.38
CA THR A 152 -14.90 2.96 10.31
C THR A 152 -13.57 3.72 10.44
N GLY A 153 -12.73 3.65 9.39
CA GLY A 153 -11.52 4.47 9.25
C GLY A 153 -10.27 3.94 9.97
N SER A 154 -9.34 3.39 9.20
CA SER A 154 -8.00 2.93 9.62
C SER A 154 -7.95 1.80 10.68
N ALA A 155 -6.77 1.18 10.82
CA ALA A 155 -6.45 0.28 11.93
C ALA A 155 -6.22 1.03 13.25
N LEU A 156 -5.93 2.33 13.18
CA LEU A 156 -5.79 3.22 14.32
C LEU A 156 -7.06 4.05 14.51
N PRO A 157 -7.53 4.27 15.76
CA PRO A 157 -8.67 5.12 16.01
C PRO A 157 -8.43 6.54 15.48
N ILE A 158 -9.33 7.03 14.63
CA ILE A 158 -9.39 8.46 14.33
C ILE A 158 -10.06 9.12 15.54
N ALA A 159 -9.37 10.06 16.19
CA ALA A 159 -9.98 10.86 17.25
C ALA A 159 -11.15 11.67 16.66
N GLU A 160 -12.38 11.26 16.98
CA GLU A 160 -13.59 11.95 16.53
C GLU A 160 -13.80 13.24 17.34
N CYS A 161 -14.06 14.33 16.62
CA CYS A 161 -14.48 15.58 17.23
C CYS A 161 -16.01 15.68 17.18
N PRO A 162 -16.73 15.46 18.29
CA PRO A 162 -18.20 15.46 18.30
C PRO A 162 -18.79 16.83 17.94
N SER A 163 -18.00 17.89 18.05
CA SER A 163 -18.42 19.26 17.75
C SER A 163 -18.10 19.69 16.30
N SER A 164 -17.37 18.88 15.51
CA SER A 164 -17.00 19.26 14.13
C SER A 164 -18.06 18.78 13.13
N PRO A 165 -18.43 19.58 12.11
CA PRO A 165 -19.37 19.16 11.06
C PRO A 165 -18.91 17.93 10.26
N ASP A 166 -17.59 17.69 10.18
CA ASP A 166 -16.98 16.56 9.47
C ASP A 166 -16.47 15.47 10.43
N GLY A 167 -16.75 15.59 11.73
CA GLY A 167 -16.29 14.65 12.76
C GLY A 167 -14.79 14.68 13.03
N ARG A 168 -14.02 15.60 12.43
CA ARG A 168 -12.55 15.66 12.58
C ARG A 168 -12.12 16.87 13.39
N HIS A 169 -11.10 16.70 14.24
CA HIS A 169 -10.51 17.86 14.91
C HIS A 169 -9.78 18.73 13.89
N GLN A 170 -10.19 19.99 13.78
CA GLN A 170 -9.51 21.01 12.97
C GLN A 170 -8.77 21.96 13.91
N VAL A 171 -7.51 22.29 13.60
CA VAL A 171 -6.74 23.28 14.37
C VAL A 171 -6.81 24.60 13.63
N ASP A 172 -7.12 25.68 14.35
CA ASP A 172 -7.08 27.02 13.77
C ASP A 172 -5.62 27.45 13.56
N THR A 173 -5.16 27.39 12.32
CA THR A 173 -3.80 27.81 11.95
C THR A 173 -3.69 29.33 11.74
N SER A 174 -4.77 30.10 11.92
CA SER A 174 -4.77 31.55 11.70
C SER A 174 -4.16 32.35 12.87
N MET A 175 -3.97 31.73 14.04
CA MET A 175 -3.28 32.32 15.19
C MET A 175 -1.96 31.60 15.46
N GLU A 176 -0.85 32.15 14.94
CA GLU A 176 0.52 31.60 15.09
C GLU A 176 1.02 31.48 16.55
N SER A 177 0.23 31.88 17.55
CA SER A 177 0.59 31.88 18.97
C SER A 177 -0.51 31.38 19.93
N GLY A 178 -1.59 30.79 19.43
CA GLY A 178 -2.69 30.25 20.25
C GLY A 178 -2.39 28.88 20.89
N PRO A 179 -3.17 28.45 21.91
CA PRO A 179 -3.16 27.06 22.37
C PRO A 179 -3.53 26.13 21.20
N ASN A 180 -2.80 25.02 21.04
CA ASN A 180 -3.01 24.03 19.98
C ASN A 180 -4.27 23.21 20.28
N ASN A 181 -5.43 23.85 20.23
CA ASN A 181 -6.71 23.27 20.54
C ASN A 181 -7.50 23.05 19.25
N CYS A 182 -8.43 22.09 19.29
CA CYS A 182 -9.40 21.96 18.22
C CYS A 182 -10.31 23.19 18.17
N PHE A 183 -10.50 23.75 16.98
CA PHE A 183 -11.39 24.89 16.71
C PHE A 183 -12.85 24.62 17.11
N HIS A 184 -13.31 23.37 16.96
CA HIS A 184 -14.72 23.03 17.17
C HIS A 184 -15.07 22.65 18.62
N CYS A 185 -14.17 21.96 19.32
CA CYS A 185 -14.45 21.44 20.66
C CYS A 185 -13.48 21.91 21.74
N GLU A 186 -12.53 22.78 21.40
CA GLU A 186 -11.50 23.35 22.30
C GLU A 186 -10.58 22.32 22.99
N ALA A 187 -10.69 21.04 22.65
CA ALA A 187 -9.85 19.99 23.21
C ALA A 187 -8.38 20.26 22.85
N SER A 188 -7.49 20.13 23.84
CA SER A 188 -6.05 20.27 23.65
C SER A 188 -5.55 19.17 22.72
N MET A 189 -5.02 19.56 21.56
CA MET A 189 -4.40 18.64 20.61
C MET A 189 -2.93 18.44 20.98
N PRO A 190 -2.38 17.23 20.81
CA PRO A 190 -0.96 16.98 21.04
C PRO A 190 -0.15 17.99 20.23
N ARG A 191 0.67 18.79 20.92
CA ARG A 191 1.52 19.79 20.27
C ARG A 191 2.50 19.04 19.38
N ARG A 192 2.59 19.43 18.10
CA ARG A 192 3.70 19.03 17.24
C ARG A 192 4.98 19.45 17.98
N ALA A 193 5.86 18.51 18.31
CA ALA A 193 7.14 18.82 18.91
C ALA A 193 7.90 19.76 17.94
N ARG A 194 8.43 20.88 18.47
CA ARG A 194 9.14 21.90 17.70
C ARG A 194 10.52 21.41 17.26
#